data_AF-R9MBC7-F1
#
_entry.id   AF-R9MBC7-F1
#
_cell.length_a   1.000
_cell.length_b   1.000
_cell.length_c   1.000
_cell.angle_alpha   90.00
_cell.angle_beta   90.00
_cell.angle_gamma   90.00
#
_symmetry.space_group_name_H-M   'P 1'
#
loop_
_entity.id
_entity.type
_entity.pdbx_description
1 polymer ?
#
loop_
_entity_poly.entity_id
_entity_poly.type
_entity_poly.pdbx_seq_one_letter_code
_entity_poly.pdbx_strand_id
1 'polypeptide(L)' 'MRKNEKIIVSALALLFSLCAAGVGCGLAGDSGLSGWERFACNFIFSMQFLATLWTVVAVFRRTRE' A
#
# COMPACT_ATOMS: atom_id res chain seq x y z
N MET A 1 -13.94 -16.38 7.42
CA MET A 1 -13.17 -15.38 8.19
C MET A 1 -14.11 -14.63 9.10
N ARG A 2 -13.82 -14.60 10.40
CA ARG A 2 -14.52 -13.77 11.37
C ARG A 2 -14.27 -12.29 11.06
N LYS A 3 -15.23 -11.44 11.43
CA LYS A 3 -15.21 -10.00 11.18
C LYS A 3 -13.93 -9.33 11.71
N ASN A 4 -13.44 -9.76 12.88
CA ASN A 4 -12.17 -9.30 13.46
C ASN A 4 -10.95 -9.70 12.63
N GLU A 5 -10.90 -10.93 12.09
CA GLU A 5 -9.76 -11.42 11.31
C GLU A 5 -9.61 -10.62 10.00
N LYS A 6 -10.74 -10.22 9.38
CA LYS A 6 -10.73 -9.33 8.20
C LYS A 6 -10.17 -7.94 8.50
N ILE A 7 -10.56 -7.35 9.63
CA ILE A 7 -10.08 -6.02 10.04
C ILE A 7 -8.57 -6.06 10.28
N ILE A 8 -8.08 -7.10 11.00
CA ILE A 8 -6.66 -7.25 11.31
C ILE A 8 -5.84 -7.47 10.03
N VAL A 9 -6.31 -8.32 9.11
CA VAL A 9 -5.64 -8.54 7.81
C VAL A 9 -5.59 -7.27 6.96
N SER A 10 -6.69 -6.51 6.89
CA SER A 10 -6.71 -5.23 6.17
C SER A 10 -5.78 -4.20 6.78
N ALA A 11 -5.77 -4.05 8.11
CA ALA A 11 -4.89 -3.12 8.79
C ALA A 11 -3.41 -3.49 8.60
N LEU A 12 -3.09 -4.79 8.68
CA LEU A 12 -1.72 -5.28 8.46
C LEU A 12 -1.25 -5.06 7.02
N ALA A 13 -2.13 -5.28 6.03
CA ALA A 13 -1.83 -5.02 4.62
C ALA A 13 -1.55 -3.53 4.34
N LEU A 14 -2.32 -2.64 4.96
CA LEU A 14 -2.12 -1.19 4.84
C LEU A 14 -0.79 -0.74 5.48
N LEU A 15 -0.49 -1.22 6.69
CA LEU A 15 0.77 -0.92 7.38
C LEU A 15 1.97 -1.45 6.61
N PHE A 16 1.88 -2.67 6.06
CA PHE A 16 2.93 -3.26 5.24
C PHE A 16 3.18 -2.46 3.95
N SER A 17 2.11 -2.05 3.27
CA SER A 17 2.22 -1.20 2.08
C SER A 17 2.84 0.17 2.40
N LEU A 18 2.53 0.76 3.56
CA LEU A 18 3.07 2.04 4.00
C LEU A 18 4.57 1.94 4.35
N CYS A 19 4.96 0.90 5.09
CA CYS A 19 6.37 0.63 5.41
C CYS A 19 7.19 0.38 4.15
N ALA A 20 6.66 -0.41 3.21
CA ALA A 20 7.31 -0.65 1.93
C ALA A 20 7.52 0.68 1.16
N ALA A 21 6.53 1.58 1.18
CA ALA A 21 6.63 2.89 0.52
C ALA A 21 7.71 3.78 1.14
N GLY A 22 7.77 3.80 2.47
CA GLY A 22 8.80 4.53 3.20
C GLY A 22 10.21 4.02 2.91
N VAL A 23 10.40 2.69 2.89
CA VAL A 23 11.69 2.07 2.54
C VAL A 23 12.06 2.36 1.09
N GLY A 24 11.10 2.27 0.16
CA GLY A 24 11.31 2.59 -1.25
C GLY A 24 11.70 4.05 -1.48
N CYS A 25 11.04 4.99 -0.80
CA CYS A 25 11.39 6.41 -0.85
C CYS A 25 12.73 6.72 -0.18
N GLY A 26 13.07 6.04 0.91
CA GLY A 26 14.37 6.16 1.57
C GLY A 26 15.51 5.67 0.69
N LEU A 27 15.37 4.49 0.08
CA LEU A 27 16.36 3.94 -0.84
C LEU A 27 16.48 4.77 -2.12
N ALA A 28 15.37 5.16 -2.75
CA ALA A 28 15.39 6.06 -3.91
C ALA A 28 15.93 7.45 -3.56
N GLY A 29 15.90 7.79 -2.27
CA GLY A 29 16.42 9.04 -1.73
C GLY A 29 17.94 9.14 -1.76
N ASP A 30 18.58 8.04 -1.42
CA ASP A 30 20.03 7.94 -1.22
C ASP A 30 20.78 7.54 -2.51
N SER A 31 20.09 6.93 -3.48
CA SER A 31 20.69 6.28 -4.65
C SER A 31 21.05 7.22 -5.82
N GLY A 32 21.03 8.54 -5.64
CA GLY A 32 21.45 9.50 -6.68
C GLY A 32 20.57 9.50 -7.95
N LEU A 33 19.40 8.86 -7.90
CA LEU A 33 18.45 8.73 -9.01
C LEU A 33 17.88 10.08 -9.45
N SER A 34 17.63 10.20 -10.76
CA SER A 34 17.08 11.39 -11.40
C SER A 34 15.71 11.75 -10.81
N GLY A 35 15.34 13.03 -10.75
CA GLY A 35 14.07 13.47 -10.15
C GLY A 35 12.81 12.76 -10.70
N TRP A 36 12.85 12.33 -11.96
CA TRP A 36 11.79 11.56 -12.60
C TRP A 36 11.65 10.12 -12.06
N GLU A 37 12.75 9.47 -11.71
CA GLU A 37 12.77 8.10 -11.19
C GLU A 37 12.24 8.06 -9.75
N ARG A 38 12.60 9.07 -8.94
CA ARG A 38 12.00 9.31 -7.62
C ARG A 38 10.48 9.52 -7.71
N PHE A 39 10.04 10.31 -8.69
CA PHE A 39 8.61 10.55 -8.92
C PHE A 39 7.88 9.26 -9.33
N ALA A 40 8.45 8.49 -10.27
CA ALA A 40 7.89 7.22 -10.71
C ALA A 40 7.81 6.18 -9.57
N CYS A 41 8.85 6.06 -8.75
CA CYS A 41 8.85 5.17 -7.57
C CYS A 41 7.76 5.57 -6.57
N ASN A 42 7.64 6.86 -6.24
CA ASN A 42 6.62 7.34 -5.32
C ASN A 42 5.19 7.16 -5.89
N PHE A 43 5.03 7.34 -7.20
CA PHE A 43 3.77 7.11 -7.90
C PHE A 43 3.34 5.64 -7.90
N ILE A 44 4.27 4.72 -8.19
CA ILE A 44 4.03 3.27 -8.12
C ILE A 44 3.63 2.87 -6.71
N PHE A 45 4.30 3.41 -5.68
CA PHE A 45 3.95 3.12 -4.30
C PHE A 45 2.58 3.63 -3.88
N SER A 46 2.21 4.84 -4.32
CA SER A 46 0.86 5.36 -4.14
C SER A 46 -0.19 4.49 -4.83
N MET A 47 0.07 4.05 -6.07
CA MET A 47 -0.85 3.17 -6.80
C MET A 47 -1.01 1.80 -6.15
N GLN A 48 0.08 1.22 -5.62
CA GLN A 48 0.04 -0.02 -4.85
C GLN A 48 -0.84 0.14 -3.59
N PHE A 49 -0.73 1.28 -2.90
CA PHE A 49 -1.55 1.59 -1.74
C PHE A 49 -3.03 1.73 -2.11
N LEU A 50 -3.35 2.46 -3.19
CA LEU A 50 -4.73 2.59 -3.69
C LEU A 50 -5.33 1.24 -4.10
N ALA A 51 -4.57 0.38 -4.76
CA ALA A 51 -5.01 -0.97 -5.14
C ALA A 51 -5.30 -1.84 -3.90
N THR A 52 -4.47 -1.72 -2.86
CA THR A 52 -4.67 -2.40 -1.57
C THR A 52 -5.93 -1.85 -0.86
N LEU A 53 -6.15 -0.54 -0.90
CA LEU A 53 -7.36 0.09 -0.35
C LEU A 53 -8.62 -0.38 -1.07
N TRP A 54 -8.57 -0.45 -2.40
CA TRP A 54 -9.68 -0.92 -3.23
C TRP A 54 -10.02 -2.39 -2.94
N THR A 55 -9.02 -3.26 -2.83
CA THR A 55 -9.21 -4.67 -2.51
C THR A 55 -9.80 -4.86 -1.10
N VAL A 56 -9.35 -4.08 -0.12
CA VAL A 56 -9.97 -4.06 1.22
C VAL A 56 -11.44 -3.65 1.14
N VAL A 57 -11.77 -2.55 0.44
CA VAL A 57 -13.16 -2.09 0.28
C VAL A 57 -14.00 -3.15 -0.45
N ALA A 58 -13.48 -3.78 -1.50
CA ALA A 58 -14.18 -4.83 -2.24
C ALA A 58 -14.47 -6.06 -1.37
N VAL A 59 -13.50 -6.49 -0.55
CA VAL A 59 -13.68 -7.58 0.42
C VAL A 59 -14.74 -7.22 1.46
N PHE A 60 -14.74 -6.00 1.98
CA PHE A 60 -15.77 -5.56 2.93
C PHE A 60 -17.16 -5.44 2.29
N ARG A 61 -17.27 -4.95 1.05
CA ARG A 61 -18.54 -4.89 0.30
C ARG A 61 -19.13 -6.28 0.09
N ARG A 62 -18.32 -7.25 -0.37
CA ARG A 62 -18.72 -8.66 -0.56
C ARG A 62 -19.10 -9.39 0.74
N THR A 63 -18.82 -8.82 1.91
CA THR A 63 -19.17 -9.40 3.22
C THR A 63 -20.48 -8.84 3.78
N ARG A 64 -21.00 -7.76 3.18
CA ARG A 64 -22.22 -7.09 3.63
C ARG A 64 -23.46 -7.59 2.88
N GLU A 65 -23.28 -8.32 1.78
CA GLU A 65 -24.27 -9.22 1.16
C GLU A 65 -24.20 -10.60 1.83
#